data_AF-A0A8I2G787-F1
#
_entry.id   AF-A0A8I2G787-F1
#
_cell.length_a   1.000
_cell.length_b   1.000
_cell.length_c   1.000
_cell.angle_alpha   90.00
_cell.angle_beta   90.00
_cell.angle_gamma   90.00
#
_symmetry.space_group_name_H-M   'P 1'
#
loop_
_entity.id
_entity.type
_entity.pdbx_description
1 polymer ?
#
loop_
_entity_poly.entity_id
_entity_poly.type
_entity_poly.pdbx_seq_one_letter_code
_entity_poly.pdbx_strand_id
1 'polypeptide(L)'
;MSDSARALKPGGGKVGIFGGKGKETLLDGVYKVNPITHQVLGICIFLAVTNRVENSLVMGTALIFVLAMSNLMVSVLRSYIPRRIRMIAQVAIIATFVILIDQFLKAFYWEMSKQLGPYVALIITNCIVMGRAEAFAMQNPPLISVLDGVANGIGYALILVL
;
A
#
# COMPACT_ATOMS: atom_id res chain seq x y z
N MET A 1 -1.47 -19.51 -3.20
CA MET A 1 -2.73 -18.75 -2.97
C MET A 1 -3.57 -19.26 -1.79
N SER A 2 -3.31 -20.44 -1.21
CA SER A 2 -4.12 -21.01 -0.09
C SER A 2 -3.51 -20.86 1.32
N ASP A 3 -2.19 -20.58 1.48
CA ASP A 3 -1.54 -20.67 2.79
C ASP A 3 -1.40 -19.37 3.60
N SER A 4 -1.37 -18.18 2.99
CA SER A 4 -1.29 -16.91 3.77
C SER A 4 -2.57 -16.58 4.56
N ALA A 5 -3.69 -17.24 4.29
CA ALA A 5 -4.94 -17.04 5.02
C ALA A 5 -4.97 -17.74 6.40
N ARG A 6 -4.05 -18.66 6.70
CA ARG A 6 -4.12 -19.52 7.89
C ARG A 6 -3.36 -19.00 9.12
N ALA A 7 -2.56 -17.94 8.98
CA ALA A 7 -1.80 -17.36 10.10
C ALA A 7 -2.53 -16.23 10.85
N LEU A 8 -3.62 -15.67 10.32
CA LEU A 8 -4.35 -14.56 10.94
C LEU A 8 -5.72 -15.03 11.47
N LYS A 9 -5.70 -15.91 12.48
CA LYS A 9 -6.92 -16.23 13.24
C LYS A 9 -7.34 -14.99 14.06
N PRO A 10 -8.58 -14.50 13.95
CA PRO A 10 -9.02 -13.29 14.65
C PRO A 10 -9.31 -13.63 16.12
N GLY A 11 -8.30 -13.47 16.97
CA GLY A 11 -8.45 -13.53 18.43
C GLY A 11 -8.76 -12.14 18.97
N GLY A 12 -10.04 -11.92 19.32
CA GLY A 12 -10.52 -10.73 19.99
C GLY A 12 -9.70 -10.38 21.24
N GLY A 13 -9.35 -9.11 21.39
CA GLY A 13 -8.63 -8.63 22.57
C GLY A 13 -7.81 -7.38 22.29
N LYS A 14 -8.40 -6.24 22.72
CA LYS A 14 -7.84 -4.89 22.99
C LYS A 14 -6.83 -4.32 21.97
N VAL A 15 -7.33 -3.37 21.19
CA VAL A 15 -6.56 -2.49 20.29
C VAL A 15 -5.73 -1.52 21.14
N GLY A 16 -4.41 -1.72 21.18
CA GLY A 16 -3.47 -0.86 21.89
C GLY A 16 -2.17 -0.71 21.09
N ILE A 17 -1.70 0.53 20.96
CA ILE A 17 -0.58 0.99 20.13
C ILE A 17 0.80 0.39 20.52
N PHE A 18 0.90 -0.30 21.66
CA PHE A 18 2.18 -0.69 22.28
C PHE A 18 2.22 -2.10 22.90
N GLY A 19 1.37 -3.04 22.49
CA GLY A 19 1.35 -4.39 23.05
C GLY A 19 1.53 -5.48 22.00
N GLY A 20 2.75 -6.04 21.87
CA GLY A 20 3.07 -7.33 21.22
C GLY A 20 2.71 -7.50 19.74
N LYS A 21 1.42 -7.43 19.39
CA LYS A 21 0.83 -7.70 18.07
C LYS A 21 1.31 -6.74 16.97
N GLY A 22 1.58 -5.47 17.31
CA GLY A 22 2.14 -4.50 16.35
C GLY A 22 3.57 -4.83 15.94
N LYS A 23 4.37 -5.41 16.85
CA LYS A 23 5.74 -5.88 16.55
C LYS A 23 5.72 -7.13 15.69
N GLU A 24 4.77 -8.05 15.90
CA GLU A 24 4.59 -9.22 15.02
C GLU A 24 4.13 -8.82 13.62
N THR A 25 3.22 -7.85 13.48
CA THR A 25 2.80 -7.35 12.16
C THR A 25 3.94 -6.61 11.44
N LEU A 26 4.78 -5.86 12.17
CA LEU A 26 6.00 -5.24 11.64
C LEU A 26 7.06 -6.29 11.27
N LEU A 27 7.28 -7.31 12.11
CA LEU A 27 8.24 -8.38 11.86
C LEU A 27 7.81 -9.30 10.69
N ASP A 28 6.52 -9.58 10.54
CA ASP A 28 6.02 -10.36 9.41
C ASP A 28 6.03 -9.56 8.10
N GLY A 29 5.70 -8.26 8.15
CA GLY A 29 5.76 -7.36 7.00
C GLY A 29 7.18 -7.08 6.50
N VAL A 30 8.19 -7.12 7.38
CA VAL A 30 9.59 -6.87 7.03
C VAL A 30 10.39 -8.17 6.76
N TYR A 31 10.13 -9.28 7.48
CA TYR A 31 11.08 -10.40 7.55
C TYR A 31 10.57 -11.80 7.16
N LYS A 32 9.26 -12.11 7.21
CA LYS A 32 8.78 -13.50 6.98
C LYS A 32 7.82 -13.70 5.82
N VAL A 33 7.03 -12.69 5.44
CA VAL A 33 6.10 -12.80 4.30
C VAL A 33 6.08 -11.47 3.54
N ASN A 34 7.21 -11.08 2.93
CA ASN A 34 7.22 -9.94 2.04
C ASN A 34 6.40 -10.32 0.77
N PRO A 35 5.23 -9.70 0.51
CA PRO A 35 4.39 -10.02 -0.65
C PRO A 35 5.11 -9.80 -1.97
N ILE A 36 6.14 -8.94 -1.94
CA ILE A 36 6.94 -8.55 -3.09
C ILE A 36 7.80 -9.74 -3.56
N THR A 37 8.31 -10.54 -2.63
CA THR A 37 9.19 -11.69 -2.94
C THR A 37 8.42 -12.98 -3.15
N HIS A 38 7.33 -13.21 -2.40
CA HIS A 38 6.57 -14.47 -2.48
C HIS A 38 5.34 -14.44 -3.39
N GLN A 39 4.78 -13.25 -3.66
CA GLN A 39 3.51 -13.11 -4.40
C GLN A 39 3.65 -12.33 -5.72
N VAL A 40 4.88 -11.85 -6.02
CA VAL A 40 5.24 -11.11 -7.25
C VAL A 40 4.28 -9.92 -7.49
N LEU A 41 3.84 -9.26 -6.42
CA LEU A 41 3.05 -8.04 -6.51
C LEU A 41 3.98 -6.85 -6.75
N GLY A 42 3.75 -6.08 -7.82
CA GLY A 42 4.44 -4.81 -8.07
C GLY A 42 5.60 -4.83 -9.08
N ILE A 43 5.71 -5.89 -9.90
CA ILE A 43 6.76 -6.00 -10.93
C ILE A 43 6.61 -4.98 -12.08
N CYS A 44 5.39 -4.58 -12.42
CA CYS A 44 5.11 -3.67 -13.53
C CYS A 44 5.75 -2.29 -13.37
N ILE A 45 5.82 -1.80 -12.14
CA ILE A 45 6.34 -0.47 -11.82
C ILE A 45 7.86 -0.51 -11.65
N PHE A 46 8.39 -1.62 -11.12
CA PHE A 46 9.83 -1.87 -11.05
C PHE A 46 10.45 -1.80 -12.46
N LEU A 47 9.83 -2.45 -13.45
CA LEU A 47 10.30 -2.41 -14.85
C LEU A 47 10.22 -1.01 -15.49
N ALA A 48 9.34 -0.13 -15.00
CA ALA A 48 9.15 1.21 -15.57
C ALA A 48 10.07 2.28 -14.95
N VAL A 49 10.45 2.12 -13.67
CA VAL A 49 11.20 3.14 -12.90
C VAL A 49 12.73 3.06 -13.03
N THR A 50 13.27 2.05 -13.71
CA THR A 50 14.73 1.79 -13.85
C THR A 50 15.55 2.93 -14.47
N ASN A 51 14.91 3.95 -15.06
CA ASN A 51 15.59 5.02 -15.78
C ASN A 51 16.30 6.06 -14.89
N ARG A 52 15.74 6.39 -13.71
CA ARG A 52 16.26 7.45 -12.83
C ARG A 52 15.92 7.18 -11.36
N VAL A 53 16.96 7.12 -10.52
CA VAL A 53 16.83 6.89 -9.06
C VAL A 53 16.06 8.02 -8.37
N GLU A 54 16.20 9.26 -8.86
CA GLU A 54 15.47 10.43 -8.33
C GLU A 54 13.96 10.24 -8.42
N ASN A 55 13.46 9.66 -9.53
CA ASN A 55 12.04 9.41 -9.72
C ASN A 55 11.56 8.24 -8.84
N SER A 56 12.40 7.21 -8.65
CA SER A 56 12.10 6.06 -7.76
C SER A 56 11.83 6.51 -6.32
N LEU A 57 12.63 7.45 -5.81
CA LEU A 57 12.52 7.95 -4.44
C LEU A 57 11.21 8.71 -4.21
N VAL A 58 10.85 9.64 -5.12
CA VAL A 58 9.61 10.40 -5.00
C VAL A 58 8.39 9.48 -5.19
N MET A 59 8.47 8.53 -6.12
CA MET A 59 7.40 7.57 -6.34
C MET A 59 7.22 6.61 -5.15
N GLY A 60 8.31 6.09 -4.60
CA GLY A 60 8.28 5.18 -3.45
C GLY A 60 7.72 5.84 -2.19
N THR A 61 8.10 7.09 -1.92
CA THR A 61 7.56 7.87 -0.80
C THR A 61 6.08 8.20 -0.97
N ALA A 62 5.67 8.61 -2.17
CA ALA A 62 4.26 8.81 -2.49
C ALA A 62 3.44 7.52 -2.30
N LEU A 63 3.98 6.38 -2.72
CA LEU A 63 3.31 5.09 -2.59
C LEU A 63 3.15 4.66 -1.13
N ILE A 64 4.16 4.86 -0.27
CA ILE A 64 4.06 4.58 1.18
C ILE A 64 2.89 5.36 1.79
N PHE A 65 2.79 6.65 1.48
CA PHE A 65 1.72 7.50 1.99
C PHE A 65 0.34 7.04 1.51
N VAL A 66 0.21 6.76 0.21
CA VAL A 66 -1.04 6.29 -0.39
C VAL A 66 -1.46 4.96 0.24
N LEU A 67 -0.55 3.99 0.37
CA LEU A 67 -0.83 2.68 0.96
C LEU A 67 -1.32 2.79 2.41
N ALA A 68 -0.68 3.63 3.21
CA ALA A 68 -1.07 3.85 4.59
C ALA A 68 -2.49 4.44 4.70
N MET A 69 -2.78 5.49 3.92
CA MET A 69 -4.06 6.20 3.95
C MET A 69 -5.19 5.40 3.31
N SER A 70 -4.93 4.71 2.20
CA SER A 70 -5.92 3.86 1.53
C SER A 70 -6.29 2.68 2.40
N ASN A 71 -5.32 2.03 3.07
CA ASN A 71 -5.60 0.91 3.96
C ASN A 71 -6.40 1.33 5.19
N LEU A 72 -6.16 2.54 5.71
CA LEU A 72 -6.99 3.12 6.77
C LEU A 72 -8.44 3.29 6.29
N MET A 73 -8.64 3.94 5.15
CA MET A 73 -9.98 4.22 4.66
C MET A 73 -10.75 2.97 4.26
N VAL A 74 -10.10 2.01 3.61
CA VAL A 74 -10.74 0.73 3.24
C VAL A 74 -11.14 -0.05 4.49
N SER A 75 -10.32 -0.04 5.56
CA SER A 75 -10.64 -0.71 6.83
C SER A 75 -11.83 -0.07 7.54
N VAL A 76 -11.99 1.26 7.48
CA VAL A 76 -13.16 1.97 8.03
C VAL A 76 -14.41 1.68 7.20
N LEU A 77 -14.29 1.72 5.87
CA LEU A 77 -15.44 1.63 4.95
C LEU A 77 -15.89 0.18 4.68
N ARG A 78 -15.19 -0.82 5.20
CA ARG A 78 -15.42 -2.25 4.93
C ARG A 78 -16.83 -2.75 5.22
N SER A 79 -17.56 -2.14 6.17
CA SER A 79 -18.93 -2.52 6.52
C SER A 79 -19.95 -2.14 5.44
N TYR A 80 -19.65 -1.14 4.62
CA TYR A 80 -20.54 -0.62 3.58
C TYR A 80 -20.26 -1.22 2.19
N ILE A 81 -19.20 -2.04 2.04
CA ILE A 81 -18.74 -2.54 0.73
C ILE A 81 -19.28 -3.97 0.50
N PRO A 82 -20.32 -4.16 -0.33
CA PRO A 82 -20.77 -5.50 -0.73
C PRO A 82 -19.74 -6.21 -1.60
N ARG A 83 -19.67 -7.54 -1.44
CA ARG A 83 -18.63 -8.42 -2.02
C ARG A 83 -18.47 -8.29 -3.55
N ARG A 84 -19.54 -7.92 -4.26
CA ARG A 84 -19.57 -7.79 -5.74
C ARG A 84 -18.76 -6.60 -6.27
N ILE A 85 -18.63 -5.52 -5.51
CA ILE A 85 -18.02 -4.25 -6.00
C ILE A 85 -16.71 -3.90 -5.29
N ARG A 86 -16.14 -4.84 -4.53
CA ARG A 86 -15.01 -4.59 -3.64
C ARG A 86 -13.76 -4.06 -4.36
N MET A 87 -13.35 -4.71 -5.45
CA MET A 87 -12.16 -4.30 -6.20
C MET A 87 -12.32 -2.89 -6.80
N ILE A 88 -13.50 -2.59 -7.34
CA ILE A 88 -13.82 -1.27 -7.91
C ILE A 88 -13.79 -0.19 -6.82
N ALA A 89 -14.41 -0.44 -5.66
CA ALA A 89 -14.44 0.52 -4.56
C ALA A 89 -13.03 0.82 -4.00
N GLN A 90 -12.19 -0.20 -3.85
CA GLN A 90 -10.82 -0.03 -3.34
C GLN A 90 -9.96 0.79 -4.30
N VAL A 91 -9.99 0.48 -5.60
CA VAL A 91 -9.23 1.24 -6.60
C VAL A 91 -9.73 2.69 -6.69
N ALA A 92 -11.03 2.94 -6.54
CA ALA A 92 -11.57 4.30 -6.48
C ALA A 92 -11.02 5.09 -5.27
N ILE A 93 -10.96 4.47 -4.08
CA ILE A 93 -10.37 5.10 -2.88
C ILE A 93 -8.89 5.37 -3.07
N ILE A 94 -8.15 4.42 -3.65
CA ILE A 94 -6.71 4.60 -3.93
C ILE A 94 -6.50 5.76 -4.92
N ALA A 95 -7.29 5.80 -6.00
CA ALA A 95 -7.19 6.82 -7.03
C ALA A 95 -7.39 8.24 -6.49
N THR A 96 -8.35 8.45 -5.58
CA THR A 96 -8.56 9.78 -4.99
C THR A 96 -7.34 10.25 -4.20
N PHE A 97 -6.72 9.37 -3.40
CA PHE A 97 -5.50 9.72 -2.66
C PHE A 97 -4.30 10.00 -3.56
N VAL A 98 -4.14 9.21 -4.64
CA VAL A 98 -3.05 9.41 -5.59
C VAL A 98 -3.20 10.74 -6.34
N ILE A 99 -4.43 11.10 -6.75
CA ILE A 99 -4.71 12.37 -7.41
C ILE A 99 -4.46 13.56 -6.47
N LEU A 100 -4.79 13.44 -5.18
CA LEU A 100 -4.47 14.48 -4.20
C LEU A 100 -2.97 14.75 -4.09
N ILE A 101 -2.15 13.69 -4.09
CA ILE A 101 -0.69 13.84 -4.10
C ILE A 101 -0.20 14.46 -5.41
N ASP A 102 -0.71 14.01 -6.56
CA ASP A 102 -0.32 14.58 -7.86
C ASP A 102 -0.59 16.09 -7.91
N GLN A 103 -1.76 16.52 -7.42
CA GLN A 103 -2.11 17.93 -7.37
C GLN A 103 -1.23 18.72 -6.37
N PHE A 104 -0.86 18.11 -5.25
CA PHE A 104 0.08 18.70 -4.29
C PHE A 104 1.45 18.90 -4.92
N LEU A 105 1.99 17.90 -5.63
CA LEU A 105 3.31 18.02 -6.28
C LEU A 105 3.31 19.06 -7.41
N LYS A 106 2.23 19.15 -8.19
CA LYS A 106 2.06 20.20 -9.22
C LYS A 106 2.15 21.61 -8.66
N ALA A 107 1.68 21.82 -7.43
CA ALA A 107 1.65 23.13 -6.80
C ALA A 107 3.01 23.59 -6.27
N PHE A 108 3.87 22.67 -5.79
CA PHE A 108 5.17 23.01 -5.19
C PHE A 108 6.36 22.84 -6.15
N TYR A 109 6.33 21.83 -7.04
CA TYR A 109 7.47 21.47 -7.90
C TYR A 109 7.03 21.17 -9.34
N TRP A 110 6.96 22.22 -10.16
CA TRP A 110 6.50 22.14 -11.55
C TRP A 110 7.40 21.27 -12.46
N GLU A 111 8.73 21.37 -12.35
CA GLU A 111 9.64 20.57 -13.17
C GLU A 111 9.57 19.07 -12.84
N MET A 112 9.49 18.72 -11.55
CA MET A 112 9.36 17.33 -11.14
C MET A 112 7.99 16.75 -11.52
N SER A 113 6.92 17.53 -11.43
CA SER A 113 5.58 17.07 -11.81
C SER A 113 5.49 16.68 -13.29
N LYS A 114 6.22 17.37 -14.18
CA LYS A 114 6.23 17.02 -15.60
C LYS A 114 6.80 15.63 -15.87
N GLN A 115 7.84 15.24 -15.12
CA GLN A 115 8.40 13.89 -15.20
C GLN A 115 7.52 12.86 -14.48
N LEU A 116 6.85 13.25 -13.39
CA LEU A 116 6.04 12.37 -12.57
C LEU A 116 4.66 12.01 -13.16
N GLY A 117 4.16 12.81 -14.12
CA GLY A 117 2.81 12.65 -14.70
C GLY A 117 2.44 11.21 -15.13
N PRO A 118 3.29 10.49 -15.89
CA PRO A 118 3.02 9.09 -16.23
C PRO A 118 3.03 8.15 -15.02
N TYR A 119 3.90 8.42 -14.03
CA TYR A 119 4.05 7.57 -12.85
C TYR A 119 2.82 7.56 -11.97
N VAL A 120 2.01 8.63 -11.95
CA VAL A 120 0.74 8.69 -11.21
C VAL A 120 -0.19 7.54 -11.60
N ALA A 121 -0.35 7.27 -12.90
CA ALA A 121 -1.16 6.16 -13.39
C ALA A 121 -0.59 4.79 -12.99
N LEU A 122 0.74 4.67 -12.91
CA LEU A 122 1.43 3.45 -12.47
C LEU A 122 1.28 3.22 -10.95
N ILE A 123 1.14 4.28 -10.13
CA ILE A 123 0.83 4.14 -8.70
C ILE A 123 -0.59 3.61 -8.52
N ILE A 124 -1.58 4.15 -9.27
CA ILE A 124 -3.00 3.74 -9.16
C ILE A 124 -3.17 2.26 -9.51
N THR A 125 -2.48 1.82 -10.57
CA THR A 125 -2.54 0.44 -11.09
C THR A 125 -1.56 -0.51 -10.41
N ASN A 126 -0.92 -0.08 -9.32
CA ASN A 126 0.04 -0.90 -8.63
C ASN A 126 -0.63 -2.05 -7.87
N CYS A 127 -0.27 -3.27 -8.25
CA CYS A 127 -0.80 -4.49 -7.66
C CYS A 127 -0.51 -4.61 -6.16
N ILE A 128 0.54 -3.97 -5.63
CA ILE A 128 0.82 -3.97 -4.18
C ILE A 128 -0.26 -3.22 -3.40
N VAL A 129 -0.71 -2.07 -3.89
CA VAL A 129 -1.68 -1.22 -3.18
C VAL A 129 -3.03 -1.93 -3.12
N MET A 130 -3.47 -2.45 -4.27
CA MET A 130 -4.71 -3.22 -4.38
C MET A 130 -4.66 -4.52 -3.58
N GLY A 131 -3.56 -5.28 -3.69
CA GLY A 131 -3.42 -6.57 -3.01
C GLY A 131 -3.40 -6.46 -1.49
N ARG A 132 -2.73 -5.45 -0.93
CA ARG A 132 -2.74 -5.20 0.52
C ARG A 132 -4.10 -4.68 1.01
N ALA A 133 -4.75 -3.81 0.24
CA ALA A 133 -6.09 -3.33 0.57
C ALA A 133 -7.12 -4.48 0.63
N GLU A 134 -7.05 -5.43 -0.30
CA GLU A 134 -7.96 -6.58 -0.32
C GLU A 134 -7.63 -7.64 0.73
N ALA A 135 -6.36 -8.06 0.83
CA ALA A 135 -5.96 -9.15 1.71
C ALA A 135 -5.91 -8.74 3.19
N PHE A 136 -5.51 -7.50 3.50
CA PHE A 136 -5.24 -7.06 4.87
C PHE A 136 -6.24 -6.04 5.38
N ALA A 137 -6.56 -4.98 4.63
CA ALA A 137 -7.42 -3.90 5.12
C ALA A 137 -8.89 -4.34 5.33
N MET A 138 -9.38 -5.30 4.53
CA MET A 138 -10.73 -5.84 4.69
C MET A 138 -10.91 -6.69 5.96
N GLN A 139 -9.84 -7.32 6.44
CA GLN A 139 -9.91 -8.29 7.53
C GLN A 139 -9.46 -7.70 8.88
N ASN A 140 -8.64 -6.65 8.86
CA ASN A 140 -8.01 -6.07 10.05
C ASN A 140 -8.59 -4.69 10.43
N PRO A 141 -8.43 -4.27 11.70
CA PRO A 141 -8.83 -2.94 12.17
C PRO A 141 -7.89 -1.83 11.64
N PRO A 142 -8.37 -0.56 11.58
CA PRO A 142 -7.73 0.51 10.81
C PRO A 142 -6.30 0.85 11.27
N LEU A 143 -6.04 0.80 12.58
CA LEU A 143 -4.71 1.09 13.13
C LEU A 143 -3.65 0.06 12.73
N ILE A 144 -4.03 -1.22 12.63
CA ILE A 144 -3.09 -2.28 12.22
C ILE A 144 -2.90 -2.24 10.69
N SER A 145 -3.96 -1.89 9.95
CA SER A 145 -3.92 -1.73 8.49
C SER A 145 -3.01 -0.59 8.02
N VAL A 146 -2.90 0.49 8.80
CA VAL A 146 -1.91 1.56 8.54
C VAL A 146 -0.49 1.04 8.72
N LEU A 147 -0.23 0.36 9.85
CA LEU A 147 1.11 -0.16 10.16
C LEU A 147 1.59 -1.13 9.07
N ASP A 148 0.68 -1.96 8.58
CA ASP A 148 0.92 -2.84 7.43
C ASP A 148 1.22 -2.08 6.13
N GLY A 149 0.43 -1.04 5.82
CA GLY A 149 0.66 -0.21 4.64
C GLY A 149 2.04 0.45 4.65
N VAL A 150 2.47 0.96 5.81
CA VAL A 150 3.79 1.57 5.98
C VAL A 150 4.90 0.54 5.86
N ALA A 151 4.79 -0.61 6.53
CA ALA A 151 5.82 -1.65 6.51
C ALA A 151 6.08 -2.19 5.09
N ASN A 152 5.01 -2.53 4.36
CA ASN A 152 5.11 -3.04 2.99
C ASN A 152 5.51 -1.95 1.99
N GLY A 153 5.06 -0.71 2.20
CA GLY A 153 5.47 0.42 1.39
C GLY A 153 6.98 0.68 1.51
N ILE A 154 7.54 0.62 2.72
CA ILE A 154 8.99 0.78 2.94
C ILE A 154 9.75 -0.36 2.27
N GLY A 155 9.30 -1.61 2.43
CA GLY A 155 9.90 -2.75 1.72
C GLY A 155 9.89 -2.59 0.19
N TYR A 156 8.82 -2.02 -0.35
CA TYR A 156 8.71 -1.73 -1.77
C TYR A 156 9.59 -0.58 -2.23
N ALA A 157 9.64 0.51 -1.47
CA ALA A 157 10.51 1.64 -1.77
C ALA A 157 12.00 1.24 -1.74
N LEU A 158 12.40 0.36 -0.81
CA LEU A 158 13.76 -0.19 -0.78
C LEU A 158 14.07 -1.00 -2.05
N ILE A 159 13.13 -1.80 -2.54
CA ILE A 159 13.31 -2.59 -3.77
C ILE A 159 13.36 -1.70 -5.02
N LEU A 160 12.64 -0.57 -5.04
CA LEU A 160 12.69 0.37 -6.17
C LEU A 160 13.99 1.17 -6.25
N VAL A 161 14.68 1.34 -5.12
CA VAL A 161 15.95 2.09 -5.05
C VAL A 161 17.16 1.20 -5.36
N LEU A 162 17.01 -0.12 -5.21
CA LEU A 162 18.07 -1.13 -5.36
C LEU A 162 18.14 -1.64 -6.80
#